data_AF-A0A9C7ULW8-F1
#
_entry.id   AF-A0A9C7ULW8-F1
#
_cell.length_a   1.000
_cell.length_b   1.000
_cell.length_c   1.000
_cell.angle_alpha   90.00
_cell.angle_beta   90.00
_cell.angle_gamma   90.00
#
_symmetry.space_group_name_H-M   'P 1'
#
loop_
_entity.id
_entity.type
_entity.pdbx_description
1 polymer ?
#
loop_
_entity_poly.entity_id
_entity_poly.type
_entity_poly.pdbx_seq_one_letter_code
_entity_poly.pdbx_strand_id
1 'polypeptide(L)' 'MASKALLDRNPNPSDEEIRFALAGNLCRCTGYDKIVRAVKATAKELGRNSPVT' A
#
# COMPACT_ATOMS: atom_id res chain seq x y z
N MET A 1 4.40 -3.49 8.51
CA MET A 1 3.77 -2.31 9.12
C MET A 1 3.77 -1.08 8.20
N ALA A 2 4.83 -0.84 7.41
CA ALA A 2 4.92 0.33 6.53
C ALA A 2 3.70 0.58 5.62
N SER A 3 3.21 -0.45 4.92
CA SER A 3 2.04 -0.30 4.03
C SER A 3 0.76 0.10 4.75
N LYS A 4 0.51 -0.43 5.96
CA LYS A 4 -0.63 -0.01 6.79
C LYS A 4 -0.49 1.47 7.16
N ALA A 5 0.68 1.85 7.70
CA ALA A 5 0.92 3.21 8.14
C ALA A 5 0.85 4.23 6.99
N LEU A 6 1.17 3.81 5.76
CA LEU A 6 0.95 4.59 4.55
C LEU A 6 -0.56 4.75 4.27
N LEU A 7 -1.31 3.66 4.23
CA LEU A 7 -2.75 3.67 3.92
C LEU A 7 -3.59 4.42 4.96
N ASP A 8 -3.18 4.39 6.23
CA ASP A 8 -3.83 5.16 7.30
C ASP A 8 -3.70 6.69 7.07
N ARG A 9 -2.66 7.15 6.35
CA ARG A 9 -2.41 8.58 6.08
C ARG A 9 -2.83 9.01 4.67
N ASN A 10 -2.59 8.14 3.69
CA ASN A 10 -2.93 8.33 2.30
C ASN A 10 -3.69 7.08 1.81
N PRO A 11 -5.04 7.10 1.81
CA PRO A 11 -5.86 5.97 1.38
C PRO A 11 -5.77 5.65 -0.12
N ASN A 12 -5.19 6.54 -0.94
CA ASN A 12 -5.03 6.35 -2.38
C ASN A 12 -3.60 6.71 -2.84
N PRO A 13 -2.57 5.99 -2.37
CA PRO A 13 -1.20 6.32 -2.66
C PRO A 13 -0.82 5.91 -4.08
N SER A 14 0.08 6.68 -4.67
CA SER A 14 0.73 6.35 -5.94
C SER A 14 1.71 5.18 -5.79
N ASP A 15 2.04 4.57 -6.93
CA ASP A 15 3.07 3.53 -7.04
C ASP A 15 4.44 3.96 -6.48
N GLU A 16 4.79 5.24 -6.61
CA GLU A 16 6.04 5.81 -6.12
C GLU A 16 6.02 5.96 -4.60
N GLU A 17 4.94 6.50 -4.03
CA GLU A 17 4.76 6.62 -2.57
C GLU A 17 4.79 5.25 -1.88
N ILE A 18 4.19 4.22 -2.50
CA ILE A 18 4.23 2.85 -1.98
C ILE A 18 5.66 2.33 -1.96
N ARG A 19 6.43 2.52 -3.05
CA ARG A 19 7.83 2.08 -3.12
C ARG A 19 8.70 2.83 -2.12
N PHE A 20 8.50 4.14 -1.98
CA PHE A 20 9.21 4.96 -1.00
C PHE A 20 8.94 4.50 0.43
N ALA A 21 7.66 4.26 0.79
CA ALA A 21 7.30 3.73 2.10
C ALA A 21 7.91 2.34 2.39
N LEU A 22 8.18 1.55 1.34
CA LEU A 22 8.78 0.23 1.42
C LEU A 22 10.32 0.24 1.41
N ALA A 23 10.98 1.38 1.18
CA ALA A 23 12.44 1.45 0.99
C ALA A 23 13.25 0.85 2.16
N GLY A 24 12.71 0.90 3.39
CA GLY A 24 13.31 0.28 4.59
C GLY A 24 12.92 -1.18 4.85
N ASN A 25 12.11 -1.81 3.98
CA ASN A 25 11.57 -3.16 4.19
C ASN A 25 12.14 -4.11 3.13
N LEU A 26 13.33 -4.66 3.39
CA LEU A 26 14.03 -5.50 2.41
C LEU A 26 13.26 -6.80 2.10
N CYS A 27 13.03 -7.05 0.82
CA CYS A 27 12.45 -8.28 0.31
C CYS A 27 13.35 -8.91 -0.75
N ARG A 28 13.61 -10.22 -0.64
CA ARG A 28 14.46 -10.96 -1.59
C ARG A 28 13.70 -11.83 -2.59
N CYS A 29 12.43 -12.15 -2.32
CA CYS A 29 11.72 -13.18 -3.08
C CYS A 29 10.94 -12.63 -4.27
N THR A 30 10.31 -11.46 -4.14
CA THR A 30 9.25 -11.01 -5.06
C THR A 30 9.62 -9.85 -5.97
N GLY A 31 10.75 -9.18 -5.71
CA GLY A 31 11.15 -7.98 -6.45
C GLY A 31 10.21 -6.78 -6.27
N TYR A 32 9.44 -6.73 -5.18
CA TYR A 32 8.49 -5.65 -4.79
C TYR A 32 7.24 -5.47 -5.65
N ASP A 33 7.21 -5.84 -6.92
CA ASP A 33 6.05 -5.56 -7.78
C ASP A 33 4.73 -6.15 -7.27
N LYS A 34 4.77 -7.40 -6.77
CA LYS A 34 3.58 -8.03 -6.18
C LYS A 34 3.13 -7.35 -4.89
N ILE A 35 4.06 -6.79 -4.12
CA ILE A 35 3.75 -6.03 -2.89
C ILE A 35 3.05 -4.72 -3.26
N VAL A 36 3.58 -3.98 -4.23
CA VAL A 36 2.98 -2.72 -4.71
C VAL A 36 1.54 -2.95 -5.20
N ARG A 37 1.34 -4.01 -6.00
CA ARG A 37 -0.01 -4.39 -6.48
C ARG A 37 -0.96 -4.74 -5.34
N ALA A 38 -0.49 -5.47 -4.33
CA ALA A 38 -1.31 -5.83 -3.17
C ALA A 38 -1.74 -4.58 -2.38
N VAL A 39 -0.82 -3.65 -2.12
CA VAL A 39 -1.14 -2.39 -1.42
C VAL A 39 -2.21 -1.59 -2.17
N LYS A 40 -2.10 -1.49 -3.49
CA LYS A 40 -3.13 -0.81 -4.31
C LYS A 40 -4.47 -1.51 -4.32
N ALA A 41 -4.48 -2.84 -4.35
CA ALA A 41 -5.72 -3.60 -4.24
C ALA A 41 -6.40 -3.31 -2.90
N THR A 42 -5.64 -3.31 -1.80
CA THR A 42 -6.15 -2.95 -0.47
C THR A 42 -6.63 -1.50 -0.41
N ALA A 43 -5.89 -0.53 -0.96
CA ALA A 43 -6.33 0.87 -1.05
C ALA A 43 -7.70 1.00 -1.73
N LYS A 44 -7.88 0.30 -2.86
CA LYS A 44 -9.16 0.26 -3.58
C LYS A 44 -10.26 -0.40 -2.76
N GLU A 45 -9.97 -1.47 -2.04
CA GLU A 45 -10.93 -2.16 -1.18
C GLU A 45 -11.36 -1.27 -0.02
N LEU A 46 -10.43 -0.60 0.67
CA LEU A 46 -10.73 0.35 1.73
C LEU A 46 -11.63 1.50 1.24
N GLY A 47 -11.35 2.04 0.04
CA GLY A 47 -12.21 3.06 -0.57
C GLY A 47 -13.61 2.56 -0.94
N ARG A 48 -13.80 1.24 -1.14
CA ARG A 48 -15.11 0.61 -1.39
C ARG A 48 -15.85 0.23 -0.10
N ASN A 49 -15.11 -0.07 0.96
CA ASN A 49 -15.61 -0.54 2.25
C ASN A 49 -15.64 0.55 3.33
N SER A 50 -15.42 1.83 2.97
CA SER A 50 -15.69 2.94 3.88
C SER A 50 -17.10 2.78 4.45
N PRO A 51 -17.28 2.71 5.78
CA PRO A 51 -18.62 2.71 6.34
C PRO A 51 -19.31 3.98 5.84
N VAL A 52 -20.45 3.79 5.16
CA VAL A 52 -21.43 4.85 5.00
C VAL A 52 -21.75 5.33 6.42
N THR A 53 -21.24 6.51 6.80
CA THR A 53 -21.86 7.31 7.85
C THR A 53 -23.23 7.76 7.39
#